data_AF-A0A9W4CJW3-F1
#
_entry.id   AF-A0A9W4CJW3-F1
#
_cell.length_a   1.000
_cell.length_b   1.000
_cell.length_c   1.000
_cell.angle_alpha   90.00
_cell.angle_beta   90.00
_cell.angle_gamma   90.00
#
_symmetry.space_group_name_H-M   'P 1'
#
loop_
_entity.id
_entity.type
_entity.pdbx_description
1 polymer ?
#
loop_
_entity_poly.entity_id
_entity_poly.type
_entity_poly.pdbx_seq_one_letter_code
_entity_poly.pdbx_strand_id
1 'polypeptide(L)'
;MAQRSPRQSFFSKLSSSNSGSASSGPKSRNDNSSKSQPRRRSRRSTPPQPQPVPRRDRSPESRQNVDPSRLESFEPLVSQLRQQPPRRPKSRQTRSQPGKRPRQKVTLASILSFLKPPISGSQRSRRLPRDRVATTSVGTPRDQSVKRIRKKRRVSPMVYATRLLILGIGIGVISGTILSILNALGRSSAEANQTINLTLEQQQNPNSNPSNTQVQPLQLTQEAADLKTAILALAQDSPKLKPGVFLVDLDTGNYVDISGETPIPAASTIKVPILVSFFQAVDEGRIRLDEILTMEEKHIAKGSGELQDKPVGSKFTALETATLMITNSDNTATNMIIDRLGGIESLNQQFVSWQLKQTQMQNILPDLEGTNKTSSKDLVTLMAEINQGKLVSVKSRDFMLRIMQQTRNRSLLPSGLGEGAFIAHKTGNIDTVSGDIGLVDMPNGKRYLVGVLVQREADDPQAEELIRQISSTIYQYFDSSTNPVPNSDSSPAPDEVQSQDDQQ
;
A
#
# COMPACT_ATOMS: atom_id res chain seq x y z
N MET A 1 60.74 -66.77 -13.23
CA MET A 1 59.55 -67.03 -12.38
C MET A 1 58.45 -66.08 -12.88
N ALA A 2 57.26 -66.48 -13.34
CA ALA A 2 56.26 -67.44 -12.83
C ALA A 2 55.60 -66.95 -11.53
N GLN A 3 54.27 -66.99 -11.28
CA GLN A 3 53.06 -67.41 -12.03
C GLN A 3 51.80 -66.87 -11.25
N ARG A 4 50.52 -66.82 -11.68
CA ARG A 4 49.72 -67.21 -12.89
C ARG A 4 48.37 -66.40 -12.89
N SER A 5 47.61 -66.42 -13.99
CA SER A 5 46.14 -66.09 -14.07
C SER A 5 45.29 -67.39 -13.89
N PRO A 6 43.96 -67.54 -14.19
CA PRO A 6 42.89 -66.63 -14.72
C PRO A 6 41.63 -66.63 -13.78
N ARG A 7 40.36 -66.21 -14.08
CA ARG A 7 39.46 -66.10 -15.26
C ARG A 7 38.56 -64.85 -15.12
N GLN A 8 38.14 -64.09 -16.15
CA GLN A 8 37.37 -64.37 -17.39
C GLN A 8 35.86 -64.68 -17.20
N SER A 9 34.91 -64.19 -18.02
CA SER A 9 34.90 -63.08 -19.02
C SER A 9 33.56 -62.92 -19.81
N PHE A 10 33.30 -61.71 -20.35
CA PHE A 10 32.50 -61.39 -21.57
C PHE A 10 30.99 -61.73 -21.61
N PHE A 11 30.14 -61.29 -22.56
CA PHE A 11 30.22 -60.43 -23.79
C PHE A 11 29.00 -59.42 -23.72
N SER A 12 29.08 -58.10 -24.03
CA SER A 12 29.11 -57.40 -25.36
C SER A 12 27.73 -57.26 -26.07
N LYS A 13 27.41 -56.32 -26.99
CA LYS A 13 28.09 -55.15 -27.62
C LYS A 13 27.08 -54.40 -28.56
N LEU A 14 27.29 -53.10 -28.85
CA LEU A 14 26.98 -52.38 -30.13
C LEU A 14 25.49 -52.24 -30.60
N SER A 15 25.06 -51.28 -31.45
CA SER A 15 25.60 -49.95 -31.84
C SER A 15 24.58 -49.04 -32.60
N SER A 16 24.73 -47.71 -32.46
CA SER A 16 24.56 -46.61 -33.45
C SER A 16 23.47 -46.57 -34.56
N SER A 17 22.71 -45.44 -34.59
CA SER A 17 22.38 -44.56 -35.76
C SER A 17 21.61 -45.13 -36.98
N ASN A 18 20.69 -44.45 -37.70
CA ASN A 18 20.63 -43.05 -38.17
C ASN A 18 19.30 -42.80 -38.95
N SER A 19 18.96 -41.54 -39.26
CA SER A 19 18.21 -41.04 -40.44
C SER A 19 16.95 -41.74 -41.03
N GLY A 20 15.91 -40.98 -41.37
CA GLY A 20 14.90 -41.40 -42.36
C GLY A 20 13.61 -40.58 -42.35
N SER A 21 13.06 -40.23 -43.52
CA SER A 21 11.85 -39.41 -43.65
C SER A 21 10.83 -40.01 -44.63
N ALA A 22 9.61 -39.45 -44.59
CA ALA A 22 8.60 -39.35 -45.67
C ALA A 22 7.29 -40.18 -45.57
N SER A 23 6.20 -39.41 -45.51
CA SER A 23 4.81 -39.61 -45.98
C SER A 23 4.34 -40.93 -46.63
N SER A 24 3.17 -41.40 -46.18
CA SER A 24 2.05 -41.78 -47.07
C SER A 24 0.70 -41.73 -46.32
N GLY A 25 -0.40 -41.43 -47.05
CA GLY A 25 -1.79 -41.62 -46.59
C GLY A 25 -2.37 -42.95 -47.12
N PRO A 26 -3.70 -43.09 -47.37
CA PRO A 26 -4.75 -42.06 -47.31
C PRO A 26 -6.16 -42.54 -46.83
N LYS A 27 -7.16 -41.62 -46.82
CA LYS A 27 -8.64 -41.88 -46.90
C LYS A 27 -9.31 -42.57 -45.67
N SER A 28 -10.63 -42.47 -45.40
CA SER A 28 -11.72 -41.75 -46.09
C SER A 28 -12.84 -41.21 -45.15
N ARG A 29 -13.39 -40.04 -45.52
CA ARG A 29 -14.83 -39.68 -45.61
C ARG A 29 -15.79 -39.65 -44.41
N ASN A 30 -16.64 -38.61 -44.50
CA ASN A 30 -18.01 -38.44 -43.99
C ASN A 30 -18.22 -38.33 -42.46
N ASP A 31 -19.28 -37.68 -41.97
CA ASP A 31 -19.97 -36.42 -42.34
C ASP A 31 -21.21 -36.32 -41.44
N ASN A 32 -21.53 -35.11 -40.95
CA ASN A 32 -22.87 -34.70 -40.45
C ASN A 32 -23.47 -35.48 -39.22
N SER A 33 -24.47 -34.97 -38.50
CA SER A 33 -24.80 -33.57 -38.15
C SER A 33 -25.82 -33.53 -36.99
N SER A 34 -26.04 -32.34 -36.43
CA SER A 34 -27.32 -31.86 -35.86
C SER A 34 -28.07 -32.69 -34.78
N LYS A 35 -27.94 -32.22 -33.53
CA LYS A 35 -29.02 -31.87 -32.56
C LYS A 35 -30.38 -32.62 -32.62
N SER A 36 -30.76 -33.26 -31.51
CA SER A 36 -32.19 -33.40 -31.11
C SER A 36 -32.40 -33.55 -29.59
N GLN A 37 -33.30 -32.74 -29.02
CA GLN A 37 -33.90 -32.88 -27.68
C GLN A 37 -35.37 -33.37 -27.83
N PRO A 38 -36.20 -33.51 -26.75
CA PRO A 38 -36.00 -34.22 -25.47
C PRO A 38 -37.19 -35.17 -25.14
N ARG A 39 -37.12 -36.06 -24.11
CA ARG A 39 -38.36 -36.64 -23.50
C ARG A 39 -38.25 -37.27 -22.08
N ARG A 40 -39.02 -36.67 -21.15
CA ARG A 40 -39.80 -37.22 -20.01
C ARG A 40 -39.28 -38.32 -19.03
N ARG A 41 -39.18 -37.91 -17.75
CA ARG A 41 -39.75 -38.49 -16.49
C ARG A 41 -39.40 -39.93 -16.02
N SER A 42 -38.82 -40.00 -14.81
CA SER A 42 -39.28 -40.92 -13.73
C SER A 42 -39.12 -40.25 -12.34
N ARG A 43 -39.04 -40.99 -11.21
CA ARG A 43 -39.27 -40.51 -9.81
C ARG A 43 -38.18 -40.90 -8.80
N ARG A 44 -38.00 -40.07 -7.76
CA ARG A 44 -37.20 -40.28 -6.51
C ARG A 44 -35.67 -40.43 -6.72
N SER A 45 -34.77 -40.18 -5.76
CA SER A 45 -34.90 -39.92 -4.30
C SER A 45 -33.98 -38.76 -3.86
N THR A 46 -34.27 -38.12 -2.72
CA THR A 46 -33.36 -37.16 -2.05
C THR A 46 -32.25 -37.87 -1.25
N PRO A 47 -31.04 -37.26 -1.12
CA PRO A 47 -29.99 -37.75 -0.22
C PRO A 47 -30.27 -37.41 1.26
N PRO A 48 -29.68 -38.15 2.22
CA PRO A 48 -29.92 -37.95 3.65
C PRO A 48 -29.15 -36.76 4.25
N GLN A 49 -29.69 -36.15 5.31
CA GLN A 49 -28.96 -35.23 6.18
C GLN A 49 -28.36 -35.95 7.41
N PRO A 50 -27.25 -35.46 7.99
CA PRO A 50 -26.68 -36.00 9.23
C PRO A 50 -27.58 -35.70 10.44
N GLN A 51 -27.65 -36.64 11.39
CA GLN A 51 -28.39 -36.48 12.65
C GLN A 51 -27.49 -35.98 13.81
N PRO A 52 -28.06 -35.26 14.81
CA PRO A 52 -27.30 -34.71 15.93
C PRO A 52 -26.99 -35.77 17.01
N VAL A 53 -25.83 -35.62 17.67
CA VAL A 53 -25.43 -36.44 18.82
C VAL A 53 -26.01 -35.82 20.12
N PRO A 54 -26.66 -36.61 21.00
CA PRO A 54 -27.28 -36.08 22.21
C PRO A 54 -26.25 -35.79 23.33
N ARG A 55 -26.49 -34.71 24.08
CA ARG A 55 -25.84 -34.46 25.38
C ARG A 55 -26.27 -35.50 26.41
N ARG A 56 -25.44 -35.75 27.41
CA ARG A 56 -25.78 -36.60 28.56
C ARG A 56 -25.22 -36.03 29.86
N ASP A 57 -26.08 -35.42 30.66
CA ASP A 57 -25.73 -35.02 32.03
C ASP A 57 -25.58 -36.24 32.96
N ARG A 58 -24.71 -36.10 33.97
CA ARG A 58 -24.84 -36.76 35.27
C ARG A 58 -23.99 -36.04 36.32
N SER A 59 -24.57 -35.84 37.49
CA SER A 59 -23.91 -35.27 38.68
C SER A 59 -23.45 -36.41 39.62
N PRO A 60 -23.13 -36.21 40.92
CA PRO A 60 -21.75 -36.32 41.38
C PRO A 60 -21.54 -37.46 42.41
N GLU A 61 -20.44 -37.36 43.18
CA GLU A 61 -20.03 -38.16 44.35
C GLU A 61 -19.31 -39.51 44.11
N SER A 62 -17.98 -39.49 44.30
CA SER A 62 -17.28 -40.41 45.22
C SER A 62 -15.93 -39.79 45.65
N ARG A 63 -15.47 -40.09 46.86
CA ARG A 63 -14.21 -39.57 47.46
C ARG A 63 -13.15 -40.69 47.55
N GLN A 64 -11.93 -40.30 47.99
CA GLN A 64 -10.84 -41.17 48.50
C GLN A 64 -10.04 -41.91 47.40
N ASN A 65 -8.69 -42.03 47.46
CA ASN A 65 -7.67 -41.52 48.40
C ASN A 65 -6.36 -41.21 47.64
N VAL A 66 -5.62 -40.17 48.07
CA VAL A 66 -4.18 -39.98 47.79
C VAL A 66 -3.50 -39.40 49.04
N ASP A 67 -2.22 -39.72 49.24
CA ASP A 67 -1.39 -39.48 50.44
C ASP A 67 -1.14 -37.98 50.77
N PRO A 68 -1.27 -37.54 52.04
CA PRO A 68 -1.09 -36.15 52.46
C PRO A 68 0.34 -35.83 52.92
N SER A 69 1.30 -35.69 52.00
CA SER A 69 2.72 -35.44 52.35
C SER A 69 3.47 -34.38 51.54
N ARG A 70 2.79 -33.37 50.96
CA ARG A 70 3.40 -32.10 50.47
C ARG A 70 2.36 -31.01 50.12
N LEU A 71 1.98 -30.12 51.06
CA LEU A 71 1.11 -28.97 50.74
C LEU A 71 1.10 -27.81 51.77
N GLU A 72 2.23 -27.11 51.92
CA GLU A 72 2.28 -25.69 52.36
C GLU A 72 3.41 -25.00 51.58
N SER A 73 3.32 -23.72 51.16
CA SER A 73 2.28 -22.69 51.33
C SER A 73 2.22 -21.76 50.10
N PHE A 74 1.14 -21.00 49.94
CA PHE A 74 1.02 -19.91 48.95
C PHE A 74 0.08 -18.82 49.47
N GLU A 75 0.47 -17.55 49.26
CA GLU A 75 -0.22 -16.31 49.71
C GLU A 75 -0.40 -16.13 51.25
N PRO A 76 -0.58 -14.89 51.75
CA PRO A 76 -0.57 -13.59 51.06
C PRO A 76 0.49 -12.59 51.58
N LEU A 77 0.84 -11.58 50.78
CA LEU A 77 1.64 -10.43 51.25
C LEU A 77 1.17 -9.05 50.74
N VAL A 78 -0.14 -8.86 50.57
CA VAL A 78 -0.75 -7.53 50.28
C VAL A 78 -1.17 -6.83 51.57
N SER A 79 -0.21 -6.56 52.48
CA SER A 79 -0.55 -5.99 53.81
C SER A 79 0.55 -5.17 54.51
N GLN A 80 1.59 -4.67 53.82
CA GLN A 80 2.66 -3.91 54.50
C GLN A 80 3.22 -2.69 53.73
N LEU A 81 2.33 -1.81 53.27
CA LEU A 81 2.70 -0.54 52.60
C LEU A 81 2.22 0.73 53.33
N ARG A 82 2.56 0.86 54.62
CA ARG A 82 2.41 2.11 55.40
C ARG A 82 3.26 2.13 56.68
N GLN A 83 4.48 2.68 56.62
CA GLN A 83 5.00 3.73 57.53
C GLN A 83 6.51 4.02 57.37
N GLN A 84 6.88 5.26 57.74
CA GLN A 84 8.22 5.82 58.00
C GLN A 84 9.09 6.28 56.78
N PRO A 85 9.96 7.30 56.96
CA PRO A 85 10.51 8.09 55.85
C PRO A 85 12.02 7.86 55.55
N PRO A 86 12.52 8.27 54.37
CA PRO A 86 13.92 8.10 53.99
C PRO A 86 14.88 9.05 54.76
N ARG A 87 15.98 8.48 55.28
CA ARG A 87 17.11 9.25 55.85
C ARG A 87 18.05 9.74 54.74
N ARG A 88 18.62 10.94 54.90
CA ARG A 88 19.65 11.51 54.00
C ARG A 88 21.04 10.90 54.22
N PRO A 89 21.79 10.56 53.17
CA PRO A 89 23.26 10.59 53.17
C PRO A 89 23.78 12.04 53.08
N LYS A 90 25.03 12.30 53.52
CA LYS A 90 25.69 13.60 53.40
C LYS A 90 26.54 13.70 52.12
N SER A 91 26.81 14.94 51.70
CA SER A 91 27.64 15.32 50.55
C SER A 91 29.12 14.99 50.71
N ARG A 92 29.79 14.69 49.58
CA ARG A 92 31.19 15.08 49.34
C ARG A 92 31.29 15.71 47.95
N GLN A 93 32.06 16.79 47.81
CA GLN A 93 32.15 17.59 46.59
C GLN A 93 33.37 17.20 45.74
N THR A 94 33.23 17.21 44.41
CA THR A 94 34.33 17.58 43.49
C THR A 94 33.82 18.07 42.12
N ARG A 95 33.80 19.39 41.97
CA ARG A 95 34.04 20.25 40.78
C ARG A 95 33.59 19.84 39.34
N SER A 96 32.85 20.80 38.75
CA SER A 96 32.89 21.28 37.33
C SER A 96 32.45 20.39 36.14
N GLN A 97 31.23 20.69 35.69
CA GLN A 97 30.65 20.58 34.34
C GLN A 97 31.22 21.67 33.36
N PRO A 98 30.74 21.88 32.10
CA PRO A 98 29.54 21.35 31.39
C PRO A 98 29.76 20.81 29.95
N GLY A 99 28.70 20.29 29.29
CA GLY A 99 28.80 19.98 27.85
C GLY A 99 27.72 19.19 27.08
N LYS A 100 26.47 19.01 27.56
CA LYS A 100 25.41 18.29 26.79
C LYS A 100 24.09 19.07 26.69
N ARG A 101 23.53 19.17 25.48
CA ARG A 101 22.20 19.75 25.19
C ARG A 101 21.07 18.73 25.44
N PRO A 102 19.86 19.16 25.82
CA PRO A 102 18.75 18.26 26.17
C PRO A 102 17.99 17.72 24.95
N ARG A 103 17.44 16.50 25.08
CA ARG A 103 16.44 15.96 24.15
C ARG A 103 15.08 16.67 24.36
N GLN A 104 14.48 17.22 23.31
CA GLN A 104 13.10 17.69 23.34
C GLN A 104 12.12 16.53 23.14
N LYS A 105 10.99 16.56 23.86
CA LYS A 105 9.80 15.74 23.52
C LYS A 105 8.98 16.50 22.49
N VAL A 106 8.80 15.94 21.30
CA VAL A 106 7.86 16.50 20.30
C VAL A 106 6.44 16.10 20.69
N THR A 107 5.52 17.06 20.66
CA THR A 107 4.08 16.83 20.87
C THR A 107 3.31 17.11 19.58
N LEU A 108 2.15 16.45 19.44
CA LEU A 108 1.32 16.42 18.23
C LEU A 108 0.71 17.76 17.76
N ALA A 109 0.99 18.87 18.46
CA ALA A 109 0.44 20.20 18.16
C ALA A 109 1.19 20.98 17.06
N SER A 110 2.27 20.43 16.50
CA SER A 110 3.16 21.14 15.56
C SER A 110 2.73 21.09 14.07
N ILE A 111 1.68 20.33 13.73
CA ILE A 111 1.34 19.98 12.34
C ILE A 111 0.39 20.98 11.65
N LEU A 112 -0.27 21.90 12.39
CA LEU A 112 -1.36 22.74 11.89
C LEU A 112 -1.09 24.26 11.99
N SER A 113 0.07 24.75 11.54
CA SER A 113 0.47 26.16 11.73
C SER A 113 1.09 26.90 10.53
N PHE A 114 0.87 26.46 9.28
CA PHE A 114 1.35 27.17 8.07
C PHE A 114 0.29 27.37 6.96
N LEU A 115 -0.85 27.99 7.29
CA LEU A 115 -1.78 28.56 6.31
C LEU A 115 -2.51 29.82 6.85
N LYS A 116 -1.91 31.01 6.65
CA LYS A 116 -2.60 32.32 6.61
C LYS A 116 -1.63 33.46 6.20
N PRO A 117 -2.01 34.35 5.26
CA PRO A 117 -1.24 35.56 4.94
C PRO A 117 -1.46 36.68 5.99
N PRO A 118 -0.56 37.68 6.07
CA PRO A 118 -0.65 38.76 7.04
C PRO A 118 -1.66 39.86 6.63
N ILE A 119 -2.25 40.51 7.62
CA ILE A 119 -2.97 41.79 7.46
C ILE A 119 -2.29 42.83 8.36
N SER A 120 -2.00 44.00 7.80
CA SER A 120 -1.39 45.12 8.53
C SER A 120 -2.37 45.74 9.53
N GLY A 121 -1.86 46.24 10.66
CA GLY A 121 -2.67 46.77 11.75
C GLY A 121 -2.68 48.30 11.86
N SER A 122 -3.49 48.81 12.78
CA SER A 122 -3.41 50.18 13.30
C SER A 122 -3.66 50.20 14.81
N GLN A 123 -3.28 51.28 15.50
CA GLN A 123 -3.12 51.32 16.96
C GLN A 123 -4.20 52.12 17.72
N ARG A 124 -4.12 52.05 19.07
CA ARG A 124 -4.72 52.93 20.10
C ARG A 124 -6.21 52.63 20.41
N SER A 125 -6.74 52.89 21.62
CA SER A 125 -6.18 53.59 22.79
C SER A 125 -6.57 52.95 24.15
N ARG A 126 -6.00 53.49 25.24
CA ARG A 126 -6.15 53.07 26.66
C ARG A 126 -7.50 53.51 27.27
N ARG A 127 -8.03 52.73 28.23
CA ARG A 127 -8.09 53.08 29.69
C ARG A 127 -8.77 51.98 30.54
N LEU A 128 -8.53 52.02 31.86
CA LEU A 128 -9.08 51.13 32.91
C LEU A 128 -10.02 51.95 33.85
N PRO A 129 -10.44 51.47 35.04
CA PRO A 129 -11.68 50.71 35.23
C PRO A 129 -12.61 51.35 36.29
N ARG A 130 -13.69 50.67 36.71
CA ARG A 130 -14.33 50.92 38.02
C ARG A 130 -15.13 49.73 38.54
N ASP A 131 -15.15 49.59 39.85
CA ASP A 131 -15.75 48.48 40.60
C ASP A 131 -17.26 48.68 40.84
N ARG A 132 -17.98 47.57 41.09
CA ARG A 132 -18.49 47.26 42.45
C ARG A 132 -19.25 45.94 42.56
N VAL A 133 -18.87 45.16 43.59
CA VAL A 133 -19.71 44.44 44.57
C VAL A 133 -20.93 43.63 44.08
N ALA A 134 -20.96 42.35 44.46
CA ALA A 134 -22.12 41.47 44.33
C ALA A 134 -23.05 41.53 45.57
N THR A 135 -24.33 41.19 45.37
CA THR A 135 -25.24 40.73 46.45
C THR A 135 -26.22 39.71 45.89
N THR A 136 -26.62 38.75 46.74
CA THR A 136 -27.51 37.63 46.40
C THR A 136 -28.98 37.93 46.74
N SER A 137 -29.91 37.33 46.00
CA SER A 137 -31.23 36.99 46.53
C SER A 137 -31.82 35.79 45.78
N VAL A 138 -32.60 34.98 46.49
CA VAL A 138 -33.31 33.79 45.97
C VAL A 138 -34.81 34.12 45.96
N GLY A 139 -35.54 33.71 44.93
CA GLY A 139 -36.99 33.86 44.92
C GLY A 139 -37.68 33.39 43.63
N THR A 140 -38.34 32.23 43.70
CA THR A 140 -39.45 31.88 42.79
C THR A 140 -40.66 31.53 43.67
N PRO A 141 -41.89 31.87 43.24
CA PRO A 141 -42.73 30.78 42.77
C PRO A 141 -43.70 31.12 41.60
N ARG A 142 -43.99 30.06 40.82
CA ARG A 142 -45.22 29.70 40.10
C ARG A 142 -46.22 30.73 39.54
N ASP A 143 -46.49 30.48 38.25
CA ASP A 143 -47.82 30.33 37.60
C ASP A 143 -48.48 31.52 36.89
N GLN A 144 -48.70 31.36 35.58
CA GLN A 144 -50.03 31.39 34.94
C GLN A 144 -49.96 30.94 33.46
N SER A 145 -50.84 30.03 33.04
CA SER A 145 -50.76 29.33 31.74
C SER A 145 -51.65 29.95 30.64
N VAL A 146 -51.22 31.08 30.06
CA VAL A 146 -51.97 31.79 29.01
C VAL A 146 -51.90 31.07 27.64
N LYS A 147 -52.99 30.41 27.25
CA LYS A 147 -53.18 29.77 25.92
C LYS A 147 -53.21 30.81 24.78
N ARG A 148 -52.05 31.13 24.19
CA ARG A 148 -51.96 31.99 23.00
C ARG A 148 -52.45 31.28 21.72
N ILE A 149 -53.66 31.63 21.26
CA ILE A 149 -54.18 31.21 19.95
C ILE A 149 -53.32 31.82 18.82
N ARG A 150 -52.54 30.99 18.12
CA ARG A 150 -51.74 31.42 16.96
C ARG A 150 -52.65 31.70 15.76
N LYS A 151 -52.95 32.98 15.48
CA LYS A 151 -53.49 33.40 14.18
C LYS A 151 -52.56 32.91 13.06
N LYS A 152 -53.07 32.11 12.11
CA LYS A 152 -52.33 31.74 10.89
C LYS A 152 -51.97 33.01 10.12
N ARG A 153 -50.68 33.33 9.99
CA ARG A 153 -50.20 34.36 9.07
C ARG A 153 -50.54 33.91 7.64
N ARG A 154 -51.37 34.67 6.93
CA ARG A 154 -51.48 34.56 5.46
C ARG A 154 -50.14 35.04 4.89
N VAL A 155 -49.43 34.19 4.16
CA VAL A 155 -48.27 34.62 3.36
C VAL A 155 -48.76 35.50 2.22
N SER A 156 -48.00 36.53 1.85
CA SER A 156 -48.37 37.43 0.77
C SER A 156 -48.29 36.72 -0.59
N PRO A 157 -49.11 37.10 -1.58
CA PRO A 157 -49.05 36.50 -2.93
C PRO A 157 -47.67 36.66 -3.59
N MET A 158 -46.91 37.69 -3.21
CA MET A 158 -45.53 37.91 -3.64
C MET A 158 -44.58 36.75 -3.25
N VAL A 159 -44.83 36.04 -2.15
CA VAL A 159 -44.07 34.83 -1.74
C VAL A 159 -44.45 33.61 -2.59
N TYR A 160 -45.65 33.58 -3.15
CA TYR A 160 -46.02 32.57 -4.15
C TYR A 160 -45.37 32.88 -5.52
N ALA A 161 -45.37 34.15 -5.93
CA ALA A 161 -44.73 34.57 -7.17
C ALA A 161 -43.21 34.25 -7.20
N THR A 162 -42.47 34.54 -6.12
CA THR A 162 -41.04 34.20 -6.04
C THR A 162 -40.79 32.69 -6.02
N ARG A 163 -41.65 31.89 -5.38
CA ARG A 163 -41.56 30.42 -5.41
C ARG A 163 -41.83 29.84 -6.80
N LEU A 164 -42.81 30.37 -7.53
CA LEU A 164 -43.09 29.97 -8.91
C LEU A 164 -41.96 30.37 -9.86
N LEU A 165 -41.34 31.54 -9.65
CA LEU A 165 -40.17 31.98 -10.42
C LEU A 165 -38.95 31.09 -10.19
N ILE A 166 -38.67 30.71 -8.94
CA ILE A 166 -37.60 29.75 -8.61
C ILE A 166 -37.87 28.37 -9.24
N LEU A 167 -39.13 27.89 -9.18
CA LEU A 167 -39.53 26.62 -9.80
C LEU A 167 -39.39 26.67 -11.33
N GLY A 168 -39.78 27.77 -11.97
CA GLY A 168 -39.64 27.98 -13.41
C GLY A 168 -38.18 27.98 -13.87
N ILE A 169 -37.28 28.63 -13.13
CA ILE A 169 -35.84 28.58 -13.38
C ILE A 169 -35.31 27.14 -13.22
N GLY A 170 -35.71 26.43 -12.16
CA GLY A 170 -35.32 25.03 -11.95
C GLY A 170 -35.74 24.10 -13.09
N ILE A 171 -36.98 24.23 -13.57
CA ILE A 171 -37.49 23.47 -14.72
C ILE A 171 -36.72 23.85 -15.99
N GLY A 172 -36.50 25.15 -16.25
CA GLY A 172 -35.75 25.63 -17.41
C GLY A 172 -34.32 25.10 -17.47
N VAL A 173 -33.60 25.07 -16.34
CA VAL A 173 -32.26 24.47 -16.26
C VAL A 173 -32.29 22.97 -16.56
N ILE A 174 -33.21 22.21 -15.93
CA ILE A 174 -33.33 20.76 -16.16
C ILE A 174 -33.66 20.45 -17.63
N SER A 175 -34.61 21.18 -18.23
CA SER A 175 -34.95 21.04 -19.64
C SER A 175 -33.79 21.39 -20.58
N GLY A 176 -33.01 22.43 -20.26
CA GLY A 176 -31.81 22.81 -21.00
C GLY A 176 -30.73 21.72 -20.97
N THR A 177 -30.46 21.13 -19.81
CA THR A 177 -29.49 20.04 -19.67
C THR A 177 -29.92 18.79 -20.43
N ILE A 178 -31.20 18.41 -20.34
CA ILE A 178 -31.75 17.26 -21.10
C ILE A 178 -31.64 17.51 -22.61
N LEU A 179 -31.99 18.70 -23.09
CA LEU A 179 -31.88 19.05 -24.50
C LEU A 179 -30.42 19.07 -24.98
N SER A 180 -29.49 19.53 -24.15
CA SER A 180 -28.05 19.47 -24.44
C SER A 180 -27.52 18.04 -24.56
N ILE A 181 -27.98 17.12 -23.69
CA ILE A 181 -27.59 15.70 -23.74
C ILE A 181 -28.17 15.02 -25.00
N LEU A 182 -29.43 15.30 -25.34
CA LEU A 182 -30.06 14.79 -26.56
C LEU A 182 -29.37 15.31 -27.83
N ASN A 183 -28.96 16.58 -27.86
CA ASN A 183 -28.24 17.17 -28.99
C ASN A 183 -26.79 16.63 -29.11
N ALA A 184 -26.16 16.24 -28.00
CA ALA A 184 -24.88 15.53 -28.02
C ALA A 184 -25.03 14.09 -28.56
N LEU A 185 -26.00 13.33 -28.06
CA LEU A 185 -26.28 11.96 -28.51
C LEU A 185 -26.68 11.90 -30.00
N GLY A 186 -27.43 12.90 -30.49
CA GLY A 186 -27.78 13.05 -31.90
C GLY A 186 -26.62 13.43 -32.82
N ARG A 187 -25.51 13.96 -32.29
CA ARG A 187 -24.29 14.25 -33.08
C ARG A 187 -23.36 13.03 -33.15
N SER A 188 -23.19 12.31 -32.04
CA SER A 188 -22.33 11.10 -31.96
C SER A 188 -22.86 9.88 -32.74
N SER A 189 -23.90 10.03 -33.56
CA SER A 189 -24.52 8.96 -34.36
C SER A 189 -24.64 9.27 -35.86
N ALA A 190 -24.12 10.41 -36.33
CA ALA A 190 -24.22 10.84 -37.73
C ALA A 190 -22.88 10.98 -38.48
N GLU A 191 -21.75 11.18 -37.79
CA GLU A 191 -20.45 11.47 -38.41
C GLU A 191 -19.48 10.27 -38.32
N ALA A 192 -19.85 9.18 -39.03
CA ALA A 192 -19.04 7.96 -39.12
C ALA A 192 -18.92 7.43 -40.58
N ASN A 193 -18.86 8.33 -41.56
CA ASN A 193 -18.44 8.07 -42.95
C ASN A 193 -18.27 9.39 -43.72
N GLN A 194 -17.19 9.50 -44.53
CA GLN A 194 -16.95 10.55 -45.56
C GLN A 194 -16.75 12.00 -45.04
N THR A 195 -15.92 12.87 -45.63
CA THR A 195 -14.78 12.72 -46.57
C THR A 195 -13.87 13.98 -46.54
N ILE A 196 -12.60 13.80 -46.92
CA ILE A 196 -11.74 14.75 -47.67
C ILE A 196 -11.28 16.06 -46.97
N ASN A 197 -9.98 16.32 -47.19
CA ASN A 197 -9.22 17.56 -47.00
C ASN A 197 -10.00 18.88 -47.15
N LEU A 198 -9.71 19.85 -46.27
CA LEU A 198 -9.49 21.25 -46.68
C LEU A 198 -8.63 22.00 -45.65
N THR A 199 -7.71 22.81 -46.16
CA THR A 199 -6.71 23.56 -45.38
C THR A 199 -7.32 24.82 -44.74
N LEU A 200 -6.87 25.17 -43.53
CA LEU A 200 -6.75 26.57 -43.10
C LEU A 200 -5.46 26.72 -42.27
N GLU A 201 -4.77 27.83 -42.47
CA GLU A 201 -3.40 28.06 -41.98
C GLU A 201 -3.35 29.08 -40.83
N GLN A 202 -2.20 29.09 -40.13
CA GLN A 202 -1.72 30.15 -39.23
C GLN A 202 -2.53 30.33 -37.92
N GLN A 203 -1.93 30.76 -36.81
CA GLN A 203 -0.63 31.41 -36.63
C GLN A 203 0.34 30.61 -35.75
N GLN A 204 1.62 30.62 -36.12
CA GLN A 204 2.72 30.17 -35.25
C GLN A 204 3.04 31.27 -34.23
N ASN A 205 3.41 30.89 -33.00
CA ASN A 205 3.98 31.81 -32.02
C ASN A 205 5.19 31.13 -31.32
N PRO A 206 6.43 31.38 -31.78
CA PRO A 206 7.56 30.49 -31.52
C PRO A 206 8.32 30.83 -30.22
N ASN A 207 7.66 30.78 -29.06
CA ASN A 207 8.38 30.68 -27.78
C ASN A 207 7.54 30.19 -26.58
N SER A 208 7.01 28.97 -26.68
CA SER A 208 6.68 28.18 -25.49
C SER A 208 6.72 26.69 -25.81
N ASN A 209 7.82 26.02 -25.46
CA ASN A 209 7.82 24.57 -25.27
C ASN A 209 7.40 24.30 -23.81
N PRO A 210 6.14 23.98 -23.50
CA PRO A 210 5.93 23.00 -22.45
C PRO A 210 6.60 21.72 -22.95
N SER A 211 7.60 21.22 -22.23
CA SER A 211 8.17 19.90 -22.54
C SER A 211 7.07 18.88 -22.40
N ASN A 212 6.46 18.52 -23.53
CA ASN A 212 5.33 17.60 -23.60
C ASN A 212 5.90 16.18 -23.50
N THR A 213 6.41 15.86 -22.31
CA THR A 213 7.00 14.59 -21.95
C THR A 213 5.90 13.54 -22.02
N GLN A 214 5.73 12.98 -23.22
CA GLN A 214 4.93 11.79 -23.46
C GLN A 214 5.55 10.69 -22.62
N VAL A 215 4.94 10.45 -21.46
CA VAL A 215 5.38 9.40 -20.54
C VAL A 215 5.19 8.08 -21.27
N GLN A 216 6.30 7.50 -21.72
CA GLN A 216 6.26 6.22 -22.41
C GLN A 216 5.66 5.17 -21.46
N PRO A 217 4.76 4.29 -21.93
CA PRO A 217 4.27 3.16 -21.14
C PRO A 217 5.43 2.32 -20.62
N LEU A 218 5.26 1.62 -19.51
CA LEU A 218 6.34 0.78 -18.96
C LEU A 218 6.64 -0.40 -19.90
N GLN A 219 7.61 -0.22 -20.79
CA GLN A 219 8.15 -1.29 -21.61
C GLN A 219 9.30 -1.92 -20.83
N LEU A 220 9.15 -3.20 -20.47
CA LEU A 220 10.25 -4.01 -19.95
C LEU A 220 11.19 -4.33 -21.12
N THR A 221 12.46 -3.98 -21.00
CA THR A 221 13.43 -4.06 -22.12
C THR A 221 14.31 -5.29 -22.02
N GLN A 222 15.22 -5.34 -21.04
CA GLN A 222 16.16 -6.45 -20.85
C GLN A 222 16.20 -6.91 -19.38
N GLU A 223 16.31 -8.23 -19.16
CA GLU A 223 16.57 -8.75 -17.81
C GLU A 223 18.04 -8.52 -17.42
N ALA A 224 18.28 -7.88 -16.28
CA ALA A 224 19.60 -7.65 -15.71
C ALA A 224 20.16 -8.95 -15.09
N ALA A 225 20.62 -9.86 -15.96
CA ALA A 225 21.04 -11.22 -15.60
C ALA A 225 22.09 -11.29 -14.48
N ASP A 226 23.06 -10.37 -14.46
CA ASP A 226 24.10 -10.32 -13.42
C ASP A 226 23.51 -9.98 -12.05
N LEU A 227 22.64 -8.96 -11.98
CA LEU A 227 21.96 -8.56 -10.76
C LEU A 227 20.98 -9.65 -10.28
N LYS A 228 20.27 -10.29 -11.20
CA LYS A 228 19.43 -11.47 -10.92
C LYS A 228 20.25 -12.60 -10.32
N THR A 229 21.44 -12.86 -10.85
CA THR A 229 22.36 -13.90 -10.36
C THR A 229 22.90 -13.56 -8.97
N ALA A 230 23.28 -12.30 -8.72
CA ALA A 230 23.69 -11.83 -7.39
C ALA A 230 22.56 -11.95 -6.35
N ILE A 231 21.33 -11.56 -6.69
CA ILE A 231 20.16 -11.70 -5.81
C ILE A 231 19.83 -13.18 -5.53
N LEU A 232 19.94 -14.06 -6.53
CA LEU A 232 19.75 -15.50 -6.34
C LEU A 232 20.83 -16.14 -5.47
N ALA A 233 22.06 -15.61 -5.47
CA ALA A 233 23.13 -16.09 -4.61
C ALA A 233 22.83 -15.86 -3.11
N LEU A 234 22.26 -14.70 -2.75
CA LEU A 234 21.88 -14.38 -1.36
C LEU A 234 20.89 -15.37 -0.73
N ALA A 235 20.08 -16.05 -1.55
CA ALA A 235 19.07 -16.99 -1.07
C ALA A 235 19.58 -18.44 -0.91
N GLN A 236 20.82 -18.75 -1.31
CA GLN A 236 21.31 -20.14 -1.36
C GLN A 236 21.46 -20.78 0.02
N ASP A 237 21.95 -20.03 1.02
CA ASP A 237 22.17 -20.52 2.38
C ASP A 237 20.87 -20.64 3.21
N SER A 238 19.75 -20.11 2.70
CA SER A 238 18.45 -20.07 3.38
C SER A 238 17.35 -20.79 2.57
N PRO A 239 17.49 -22.09 2.23
CA PRO A 239 16.60 -22.81 1.30
C PRO A 239 15.14 -23.00 1.77
N LYS A 240 14.81 -22.58 3.00
CA LYS A 240 13.43 -22.47 3.50
C LYS A 240 12.71 -21.22 3.00
N LEU A 241 13.46 -20.14 2.77
CA LEU A 241 12.93 -18.87 2.31
C LEU A 241 12.56 -18.96 0.84
N LYS A 242 11.40 -18.39 0.46
CA LYS A 242 10.94 -18.38 -0.94
C LYS A 242 10.69 -16.93 -1.35
N PRO A 243 11.73 -16.23 -1.86
CA PRO A 243 11.61 -14.85 -2.31
C PRO A 243 10.87 -14.77 -3.66
N GLY A 244 9.86 -13.90 -3.71
CA GLY A 244 9.37 -13.29 -4.93
C GLY A 244 9.96 -11.88 -5.04
N VAL A 245 10.80 -11.64 -6.05
CA VAL A 245 11.43 -10.35 -6.34
C VAL A 245 10.98 -9.88 -7.71
N PHE A 246 10.55 -8.62 -7.79
CA PHE A 246 10.44 -7.93 -9.06
C PHE A 246 11.07 -6.53 -8.94
N LEU A 247 11.93 -6.19 -9.88
CA LEU A 247 12.65 -4.91 -9.97
C LEU A 247 12.42 -4.33 -11.37
N VAL A 248 12.21 -3.02 -11.47
CA VAL A 248 12.27 -2.29 -12.75
C VAL A 248 13.05 -0.98 -12.59
N ASP A 249 14.07 -0.82 -13.41
CA ASP A 249 14.74 0.44 -13.72
C ASP A 249 13.79 1.33 -14.52
N LEU A 250 13.42 2.49 -13.99
CA LEU A 250 12.45 3.38 -14.63
C LEU A 250 13.04 4.32 -15.68
N ASP A 251 14.37 4.34 -15.83
CA ASP A 251 15.06 5.12 -16.85
C ASP A 251 15.33 4.28 -18.12
N THR A 252 15.54 2.96 -17.98
CA THR A 252 15.92 2.05 -19.09
C THR A 252 14.90 0.97 -19.41
N GLY A 253 13.96 0.67 -18.51
CA GLY A 253 13.06 -0.48 -18.59
C GLY A 253 13.70 -1.83 -18.23
N ASN A 254 15.00 -1.84 -17.86
CA ASN A 254 15.68 -3.07 -17.44
C ASN A 254 15.06 -3.61 -16.15
N TYR A 255 15.00 -4.93 -16.01
CA TYR A 255 14.25 -5.57 -14.93
C TYR A 255 14.96 -6.78 -14.32
N VAL A 256 14.46 -7.25 -13.17
CA VAL A 256 14.76 -8.59 -12.63
C VAL A 256 13.45 -9.25 -12.23
N ASP A 257 13.17 -10.46 -12.74
CA ASP A 257 12.04 -11.28 -12.32
C ASP A 257 12.55 -12.58 -11.66
N ILE A 258 12.32 -12.71 -10.35
CA ILE A 258 12.57 -13.94 -9.58
C ILE A 258 11.25 -14.34 -8.94
N SER A 259 10.55 -15.31 -9.53
CA SER A 259 9.24 -15.78 -9.07
C SER A 259 8.18 -14.66 -8.97
N GLY A 260 8.32 -13.57 -9.74
CA GLY A 260 7.61 -12.31 -9.51
C GLY A 260 6.10 -12.37 -9.68
N GLU A 261 5.58 -13.33 -10.46
CA GLU A 261 4.13 -13.60 -10.64
C GLU A 261 3.57 -14.62 -9.63
N THR A 262 4.34 -15.04 -8.63
CA THR A 262 3.88 -16.02 -7.61
C THR A 262 2.87 -15.38 -6.65
N PRO A 263 1.70 -15.99 -6.40
CA PRO A 263 0.77 -15.53 -5.36
C PRO A 263 1.35 -15.83 -3.97
N ILE A 264 1.69 -14.77 -3.24
CA ILE A 264 2.27 -14.79 -1.90
C ILE A 264 1.29 -14.09 -0.95
N PRO A 265 1.19 -14.47 0.35
CA PRO A 265 0.44 -13.69 1.33
C PRO A 265 0.88 -12.21 1.30
N ALA A 266 -0.08 -11.29 1.18
CA ALA A 266 0.24 -9.87 1.00
C ALA A 266 0.64 -9.18 2.32
N ALA A 267 0.20 -9.70 3.46
CA ALA A 267 0.29 -9.03 4.76
C ALA A 267 -0.15 -7.56 4.63
N SER A 268 0.58 -6.61 5.21
CA SER A 268 0.29 -5.17 5.06
C SER A 268 0.77 -4.50 3.76
N THR A 269 1.33 -5.23 2.78
CA THR A 269 1.64 -4.65 1.46
C THR A 269 0.37 -4.40 0.64
N ILE A 270 -0.72 -5.15 0.90
CA ILE A 270 -2.07 -4.95 0.32
C ILE A 270 -2.61 -3.53 0.55
N LYS A 271 -2.04 -2.79 1.52
CA LYS A 271 -2.44 -1.41 1.82
C LYS A 271 -2.02 -0.44 0.72
N VAL A 272 -1.10 -0.79 -0.18
CA VAL A 272 -0.76 0.01 -1.38
C VAL A 272 -1.93 0.04 -2.38
N PRO A 273 -2.46 -1.10 -2.90
CA PRO A 273 -3.64 -1.06 -3.78
C PRO A 273 -4.90 -0.49 -3.10
N ILE A 274 -5.08 -0.65 -1.78
CA ILE A 274 -6.17 0.04 -1.05
C ILE A 274 -5.96 1.57 -1.03
N LEU A 275 -4.72 2.04 -0.91
CA LEU A 275 -4.38 3.47 -0.96
C LEU A 275 -4.58 4.07 -2.36
N VAL A 276 -4.27 3.33 -3.43
CA VAL A 276 -4.61 3.73 -4.80
C VAL A 276 -6.13 3.81 -4.97
N SER A 277 -6.88 2.82 -4.45
CA SER A 277 -8.34 2.79 -4.51
C SER A 277 -8.96 4.00 -3.81
N PHE A 278 -8.39 4.37 -2.65
CA PHE A 278 -8.74 5.58 -1.90
C PHE A 278 -8.50 6.86 -2.72
N PHE A 279 -7.31 7.03 -3.29
CA PHE A 279 -6.98 8.24 -4.05
C PHE A 279 -7.74 8.35 -5.38
N GLN A 280 -7.96 7.24 -6.09
CA GLN A 280 -8.84 7.24 -7.27
C GLN A 280 -10.27 7.65 -6.90
N ALA A 281 -10.80 7.16 -5.76
CA ALA A 281 -12.12 7.58 -5.26
C ALA A 281 -12.17 9.06 -4.83
N VAL A 282 -11.04 9.67 -4.45
CA VAL A 282 -10.92 11.11 -4.20
C VAL A 282 -10.92 11.93 -5.49
N ASP A 283 -10.16 11.49 -6.50
CA ASP A 283 -10.12 12.14 -7.82
C ASP A 283 -11.48 12.08 -8.55
N GLU A 284 -12.21 10.97 -8.39
CA GLU A 284 -13.59 10.79 -8.88
C GLU A 284 -14.66 11.50 -8.02
N GLY A 285 -14.26 12.20 -6.93
CA GLY A 285 -15.16 12.92 -6.04
C GLY A 285 -16.08 12.03 -5.18
N ARG A 286 -15.90 10.71 -5.20
CA ARG A 286 -16.64 9.73 -4.37
C ARG A 286 -16.22 9.76 -2.89
N ILE A 287 -15.02 10.26 -2.61
CA ILE A 287 -14.48 10.52 -1.26
C ILE A 287 -13.99 11.97 -1.22
N ARG A 288 -14.18 12.66 -0.08
CA ARG A 288 -13.44 13.88 0.22
C ARG A 288 -12.42 13.62 1.32
N LEU A 289 -11.22 14.16 1.16
CA LEU A 289 -10.13 14.05 2.15
C LEU A 289 -10.52 14.56 3.54
N ASP A 290 -11.47 15.50 3.61
CA ASP A 290 -11.99 16.13 4.83
C ASP A 290 -13.24 15.46 5.44
N GLU A 291 -13.79 14.42 4.81
CA GLU A 291 -14.97 13.76 5.35
C GLU A 291 -14.63 12.95 6.61
N ILE A 292 -15.56 12.89 7.54
CA ILE A 292 -15.35 12.28 8.85
C ILE A 292 -15.79 10.82 8.82
N LEU A 293 -14.81 9.93 8.91
CA LEU A 293 -15.04 8.51 9.13
C LEU A 293 -15.23 8.25 10.63
N THR A 294 -16.17 7.38 10.98
CA THR A 294 -16.48 7.02 12.37
C THR A 294 -16.01 5.59 12.64
N MET A 295 -15.24 5.40 13.71
CA MET A 295 -14.68 4.11 14.08
C MET A 295 -15.73 3.24 14.80
N GLU A 296 -16.48 2.47 14.03
CA GLU A 296 -17.36 1.41 14.52
C GLU A 296 -16.58 0.18 15.02
N GLU A 297 -17.21 -0.60 15.90
CA GLU A 297 -16.63 -1.82 16.51
C GLU A 297 -16.22 -2.87 15.46
N LYS A 298 -16.97 -2.99 14.36
CA LYS A 298 -16.65 -3.87 13.21
C LYS A 298 -15.30 -3.59 12.55
N HIS A 299 -14.71 -2.40 12.74
CA HIS A 299 -13.42 -2.04 12.17
C HIS A 299 -12.24 -2.45 13.05
N ILE A 300 -12.45 -2.62 14.36
CA ILE A 300 -11.37 -2.74 15.35
C ILE A 300 -10.57 -4.02 15.11
N ALA A 301 -9.27 -3.84 14.85
CA ALA A 301 -8.36 -4.91 14.48
C ALA A 301 -7.07 -4.86 15.30
N LYS A 302 -6.63 -6.03 15.76
CA LYS A 302 -5.39 -6.22 16.51
C LYS A 302 -4.15 -6.07 15.63
N GLY A 303 -2.98 -6.00 16.27
CA GLY A 303 -1.67 -5.94 15.61
C GLY A 303 -1.19 -4.50 15.46
N SER A 304 -0.69 -4.14 14.28
CA SER A 304 -0.21 -2.79 14.00
C SER A 304 -1.37 -1.78 14.02
N GLY A 305 -1.22 -0.70 14.80
CA GLY A 305 -2.17 0.42 14.84
C GLY A 305 -2.25 1.10 16.20
N GLU A 306 -2.68 2.36 16.21
CA GLU A 306 -3.00 3.16 17.40
C GLU A 306 -4.48 3.57 17.45
N LEU A 307 -5.28 3.24 16.42
CA LEU A 307 -6.73 3.42 16.44
C LEU A 307 -7.46 2.34 17.25
N GLN A 308 -6.90 1.13 17.39
CA GLN A 308 -7.51 0.03 18.16
C GLN A 308 -7.75 0.38 19.65
N ASP A 309 -6.96 1.31 20.20
CA ASP A 309 -7.03 1.77 21.60
C ASP A 309 -7.98 2.97 21.81
N LYS A 310 -8.68 3.43 20.76
CA LYS A 310 -9.61 4.57 20.84
C LYS A 310 -11.02 4.09 21.19
N PRO A 311 -11.86 4.93 21.84
CA PRO A 311 -13.27 4.60 22.05
C PRO A 311 -14.02 4.36 20.73
N VAL A 312 -14.92 3.37 20.69
CA VAL A 312 -15.89 3.21 19.59
C VAL A 312 -16.69 4.51 19.41
N GLY A 313 -16.91 4.91 18.16
CA GLY A 313 -17.51 6.20 17.81
C GLY A 313 -16.50 7.37 17.74
N SER A 314 -15.20 7.11 17.93
CA SER A 314 -14.13 8.07 17.60
C SER A 314 -14.17 8.46 16.13
N LYS A 315 -13.71 9.67 15.83
CA LYS A 315 -13.88 10.33 14.53
C LYS A 315 -12.56 10.86 14.00
N PHE A 316 -12.28 10.51 12.75
CA PHE A 316 -11.03 10.84 12.05
C PHE A 316 -11.37 11.34 10.65
N THR A 317 -10.49 12.16 10.06
CA THR A 317 -10.67 12.51 8.63
C THR A 317 -10.33 11.32 7.75
N ALA A 318 -10.92 11.24 6.56
CA ALA A 318 -10.60 10.21 5.58
C ALA A 318 -9.11 10.20 5.21
N LEU A 319 -8.49 11.38 5.05
CA LEU A 319 -7.04 11.51 4.82
C LEU A 319 -6.19 11.03 6.00
N GLU A 320 -6.55 11.38 7.25
CA GLU A 320 -5.87 10.92 8.46
C GLU A 320 -5.94 9.39 8.59
N THR A 321 -7.09 8.81 8.29
CA THR A 321 -7.32 7.35 8.33
C THR A 321 -6.48 6.65 7.26
N ALA A 322 -6.49 7.13 6.01
CA ALA A 322 -5.64 6.63 4.93
C ALA A 322 -4.13 6.84 5.20
N THR A 323 -3.76 7.89 5.94
CA THR A 323 -2.37 8.12 6.37
C THR A 323 -1.95 7.08 7.40
N LEU A 324 -2.72 6.89 8.48
CA LEU A 324 -2.41 5.91 9.54
C LEU A 324 -2.35 4.46 9.03
N MET A 325 -3.22 4.10 8.09
CA MET A 325 -3.20 2.84 7.34
C MET A 325 -1.82 2.53 6.73
N ILE A 326 -1.07 3.56 6.33
CA ILE A 326 0.25 3.44 5.70
C ILE A 326 1.37 3.68 6.70
N THR A 327 1.43 4.87 7.32
CA THR A 327 2.57 5.30 8.14
C THR A 327 2.81 4.39 9.33
N ASN A 328 1.72 3.92 9.94
CA ASN A 328 1.74 3.05 11.12
C ASN A 328 1.38 1.60 10.78
N SER A 329 1.04 1.32 9.52
CA SER A 329 0.39 0.08 9.11
C SER A 329 -0.93 -0.21 9.87
N ASP A 330 -1.68 0.81 10.29
CA ASP A 330 -2.82 0.67 11.21
C ASP A 330 -3.96 -0.19 10.62
N ASN A 331 -4.23 -1.33 11.24
CA ASN A 331 -5.22 -2.32 10.78
C ASN A 331 -6.67 -1.81 10.93
N THR A 332 -6.98 -1.13 12.02
CA THR A 332 -8.32 -0.55 12.25
C THR A 332 -8.60 0.56 11.24
N ALA A 333 -7.62 1.42 10.97
CA ALA A 333 -7.69 2.42 9.92
C ALA A 333 -7.86 1.79 8.53
N THR A 334 -7.18 0.66 8.27
CA THR A 334 -7.33 -0.08 6.99
C THR A 334 -8.77 -0.55 6.81
N ASN A 335 -9.37 -1.15 7.85
CA ASN A 335 -10.75 -1.65 7.81
C ASN A 335 -11.76 -0.51 7.62
N MET A 336 -11.55 0.66 8.22
CA MET A 336 -12.36 1.85 7.97
C MET A 336 -12.29 2.33 6.51
N ILE A 337 -11.12 2.27 5.86
CA ILE A 337 -10.96 2.61 4.45
C ILE A 337 -11.60 1.57 3.53
N ILE A 338 -11.47 0.26 3.85
CA ILE A 338 -12.12 -0.84 3.11
C ILE A 338 -13.64 -0.68 3.12
N ASP A 339 -14.24 -0.45 4.30
CA ASP A 339 -15.69 -0.24 4.45
C ASP A 339 -16.15 0.99 3.66
N ARG A 340 -15.41 2.10 3.76
CA ARG A 340 -15.71 3.35 3.04
C ARG A 340 -15.58 3.25 1.52
N LEU A 341 -14.78 2.29 1.02
CA LEU A 341 -14.62 1.98 -0.41
C LEU A 341 -15.63 0.93 -0.93
N GLY A 342 -16.52 0.43 -0.09
CA GLY A 342 -17.57 -0.52 -0.49
C GLY A 342 -17.19 -1.99 -0.30
N GLY A 343 -16.23 -2.30 0.57
CA GLY A 343 -15.89 -3.67 0.96
C GLY A 343 -14.86 -4.37 0.05
N ILE A 344 -14.64 -5.65 0.35
CA ILE A 344 -13.63 -6.50 -0.30
C ILE A 344 -13.96 -6.75 -1.77
N GLU A 345 -15.24 -6.90 -2.10
CA GLU A 345 -15.74 -7.16 -3.44
C GLU A 345 -15.49 -5.96 -4.38
N SER A 346 -15.71 -4.75 -3.87
CA SER A 346 -15.42 -3.48 -4.58
C SER A 346 -13.93 -3.36 -4.90
N LEU A 347 -13.08 -3.58 -3.90
CA LEU A 347 -11.62 -3.55 -4.04
C LEU A 347 -11.11 -4.61 -5.02
N ASN A 348 -11.57 -5.87 -4.90
CA ASN A 348 -11.17 -6.95 -5.80
C ASN A 348 -11.56 -6.67 -7.27
N GLN A 349 -12.75 -6.11 -7.52
CA GLN A 349 -13.15 -5.68 -8.86
C GLN A 349 -12.22 -4.58 -9.40
N GLN A 350 -11.82 -3.63 -8.55
CA GLN A 350 -10.89 -2.57 -8.91
C GLN A 350 -9.47 -3.12 -9.20
N PHE A 351 -8.97 -4.08 -8.42
CA PHE A 351 -7.67 -4.71 -8.65
C PHE A 351 -7.62 -5.47 -9.99
N VAL A 352 -8.70 -6.20 -10.33
CA VAL A 352 -8.87 -6.84 -11.64
C VAL A 352 -8.96 -5.80 -12.77
N SER A 353 -9.58 -4.64 -12.53
CA SER A 353 -9.65 -3.54 -13.51
C SER A 353 -8.28 -2.89 -13.81
N TRP A 354 -7.30 -3.08 -12.93
CA TRP A 354 -5.89 -2.69 -13.12
C TRP A 354 -4.99 -3.87 -13.55
N GLN A 355 -5.58 -5.00 -13.96
CA GLN A 355 -4.89 -6.22 -14.40
C GLN A 355 -3.97 -6.87 -13.34
N LEU A 356 -4.14 -6.56 -12.05
CA LEU A 356 -3.39 -7.22 -10.99
C LEU A 356 -3.86 -8.68 -10.88
N LYS A 357 -2.97 -9.63 -11.18
CA LYS A 357 -3.35 -11.04 -11.40
C LYS A 357 -3.46 -11.83 -10.09
N GLN A 358 -2.58 -11.55 -9.13
CA GLN A 358 -2.51 -12.27 -7.85
C GLN A 358 -2.99 -11.42 -6.67
N THR A 359 -3.20 -10.11 -6.87
CA THR A 359 -3.70 -9.20 -5.83
C THR A 359 -5.19 -9.44 -5.57
N GLN A 360 -5.50 -10.14 -4.47
CA GLN A 360 -6.86 -10.44 -4.06
C GLN A 360 -6.99 -10.40 -2.54
N MET A 361 -8.05 -9.74 -2.06
CA MET A 361 -8.48 -9.82 -0.67
C MET A 361 -9.53 -10.92 -0.47
N GLN A 362 -9.41 -11.64 0.64
CA GLN A 362 -10.34 -12.66 1.12
C GLN A 362 -10.83 -12.37 2.55
N ASN A 363 -10.07 -11.61 3.36
CA ASN A 363 -10.43 -11.23 4.72
C ASN A 363 -10.04 -9.78 5.07
N ILE A 364 -10.71 -9.23 6.09
CA ILE A 364 -10.35 -7.94 6.69
C ILE A 364 -9.04 -8.03 7.49
N LEU A 365 -8.40 -6.89 7.76
CA LEU A 365 -7.13 -6.86 8.50
C LEU A 365 -7.38 -7.18 9.98
N PRO A 366 -6.48 -7.90 10.68
CA PRO A 366 -5.05 -8.08 10.35
C PRO A 366 -4.70 -9.15 9.32
N ASP A 367 -5.58 -10.11 9.03
CA ASP A 367 -5.30 -11.27 8.16
C ASP A 367 -3.97 -12.00 8.49
N LEU A 368 -3.82 -12.45 9.75
CA LEU A 368 -2.60 -13.12 10.22
C LEU A 368 -2.35 -14.49 9.54
N GLU A 369 -3.41 -15.15 9.12
CA GLU A 369 -3.36 -16.38 8.31
C GLU A 369 -2.85 -16.12 6.87
N GLY A 370 -2.76 -14.86 6.46
CA GLY A 370 -2.25 -14.46 5.15
C GLY A 370 -3.13 -14.90 3.98
N THR A 371 -4.45 -14.86 4.13
CA THR A 371 -5.42 -15.24 3.10
C THR A 371 -5.48 -14.25 1.94
N ASN A 372 -5.27 -12.96 2.22
CA ASN A 372 -5.10 -11.92 1.22
C ASN A 372 -3.79 -12.17 0.45
N LYS A 373 -3.86 -12.25 -0.87
CA LYS A 373 -2.71 -12.53 -1.74
C LYS A 373 -2.31 -11.30 -2.56
N THR A 374 -1.06 -11.31 -3.01
CA THR A 374 -0.51 -10.42 -4.04
C THR A 374 0.72 -11.08 -4.65
N SER A 375 1.30 -10.45 -5.67
CA SER A 375 2.66 -10.78 -6.14
C SER A 375 3.55 -9.54 -6.10
N SER A 376 4.88 -9.72 -6.12
CA SER A 376 5.81 -8.59 -6.19
C SER A 376 5.70 -7.84 -7.52
N LYS A 377 5.42 -8.56 -8.60
CA LYS A 377 5.19 -7.97 -9.94
C LYS A 377 3.91 -7.16 -10.02
N ASP A 378 2.80 -7.61 -9.41
CA ASP A 378 1.57 -6.81 -9.32
C ASP A 378 1.82 -5.49 -8.58
N LEU A 379 2.48 -5.57 -7.41
CA LEU A 379 2.78 -4.39 -6.57
C LEU A 379 3.67 -3.36 -7.29
N VAL A 380 4.70 -3.82 -8.00
CA VAL A 380 5.58 -2.95 -8.80
C VAL A 380 4.86 -2.41 -10.03
N THR A 381 4.08 -3.23 -10.75
CA THR A 381 3.33 -2.78 -11.94
C THR A 381 2.34 -1.69 -11.57
N LEU A 382 1.60 -1.86 -10.48
CA LEU A 382 0.72 -0.84 -9.91
C LEU A 382 1.48 0.47 -9.63
N MET A 383 2.62 0.39 -8.92
CA MET A 383 3.43 1.56 -8.60
C MET A 383 4.06 2.22 -9.85
N ALA A 384 4.30 1.47 -10.93
CA ALA A 384 4.78 1.99 -12.19
C ALA A 384 3.70 2.77 -12.94
N GLU A 385 2.48 2.22 -13.05
CA GLU A 385 1.33 2.94 -13.64
C GLU A 385 1.08 4.26 -12.89
N ILE A 386 1.15 4.22 -11.56
CA ILE A 386 1.05 5.39 -10.67
C ILE A 386 2.18 6.40 -10.92
N ASN A 387 3.45 5.96 -11.00
CA ASN A 387 4.58 6.84 -11.30
C ASN A 387 4.37 7.54 -12.66
N GLN A 388 3.83 6.82 -13.64
CA GLN A 388 3.49 7.34 -14.97
C GLN A 388 2.28 8.28 -15.01
N GLY A 389 1.63 8.56 -13.86
CA GLY A 389 0.48 9.47 -13.77
C GLY A 389 -0.83 8.85 -14.26
N LYS A 390 -0.92 7.52 -14.28
CA LYS A 390 -2.15 6.77 -14.56
C LYS A 390 -2.87 6.42 -13.26
N LEU A 391 -4.11 5.95 -13.37
CA LEU A 391 -5.03 5.52 -12.29
C LEU A 391 -5.48 6.63 -11.31
N VAL A 392 -4.61 7.58 -10.97
CA VAL A 392 -4.87 8.73 -10.09
C VAL A 392 -4.33 10.03 -10.70
N SER A 393 -4.83 11.18 -10.26
CA SER A 393 -4.31 12.47 -10.68
C SER A 393 -2.88 12.70 -10.19
N VAL A 394 -2.10 13.53 -10.89
CA VAL A 394 -0.74 13.96 -10.49
C VAL A 394 -0.71 14.44 -9.03
N LYS A 395 -1.71 15.22 -8.61
CA LYS A 395 -1.85 15.69 -7.23
C LYS A 395 -2.00 14.52 -6.24
N SER A 396 -2.89 13.58 -6.54
CA SER A 396 -3.18 12.43 -5.69
C SER A 396 -2.01 11.44 -5.63
N ARG A 397 -1.31 11.21 -6.75
CA ARG A 397 -0.01 10.52 -6.81
C ARG A 397 1.01 11.14 -5.85
N ASP A 398 1.19 12.45 -5.91
CA ASP A 398 2.21 13.15 -5.11
C ASP A 398 1.87 13.16 -3.61
N PHE A 399 0.58 13.23 -3.25
CA PHE A 399 0.12 12.99 -1.88
C PHE A 399 0.39 11.54 -1.43
N MET A 400 0.08 10.57 -2.29
CA MET A 400 0.22 9.14 -2.00
C MET A 400 1.69 8.75 -1.75
N LEU A 401 2.59 9.16 -2.65
CA LEU A 401 4.03 8.92 -2.50
C LEU A 401 4.59 9.59 -1.24
N ARG A 402 4.12 10.81 -0.90
CA ARG A 402 4.51 11.50 0.34
C ARG A 402 4.05 10.78 1.61
N ILE A 403 2.87 10.14 1.60
CA ILE A 403 2.39 9.31 2.71
C ILE A 403 3.27 8.03 2.83
N MET A 404 3.61 7.40 1.70
CA MET A 404 4.48 6.22 1.66
C MET A 404 5.95 6.51 2.02
N GLN A 405 6.42 7.76 1.86
CA GLN A 405 7.72 8.21 2.40
C GLN A 405 7.73 8.33 3.93
N GLN A 406 6.54 8.43 4.56
CA GLN A 406 6.37 8.59 6.01
C GLN A 406 6.09 7.25 6.74
N THR A 407 6.27 6.11 6.07
CA THR A 407 6.23 4.78 6.67
C THR A 407 7.25 4.66 7.82
N ARG A 408 6.75 4.42 9.05
CA ARG A 408 7.55 4.42 10.28
C ARG A 408 8.49 3.20 10.38
N ASN A 409 8.08 2.04 9.88
CA ASN A 409 8.96 0.88 9.80
C ASN A 409 9.89 1.03 8.58
N ARG A 410 11.21 1.04 8.84
CA ARG A 410 12.26 1.20 7.82
C ARG A 410 13.36 0.13 7.90
N SER A 411 13.07 -1.05 8.50
CA SER A 411 14.05 -2.13 8.71
C SER A 411 14.28 -3.07 7.51
N LEU A 412 13.57 -2.85 6.39
CA LEU A 412 13.58 -3.68 5.19
C LEU A 412 14.28 -2.96 4.02
N LEU A 413 13.59 -2.58 2.94
CA LEU A 413 14.25 -1.93 1.80
C LEU A 413 15.05 -0.67 2.19
N PRO A 414 14.56 0.25 3.06
CA PRO A 414 15.28 1.50 3.36
C PRO A 414 16.64 1.34 4.04
N SER A 415 16.90 0.22 4.72
CA SER A 415 18.19 -0.01 5.39
C SER A 415 19.27 -0.61 4.47
N GLY A 416 18.94 -0.93 3.22
CA GLY A 416 19.90 -1.23 2.17
C GLY A 416 20.20 -0.06 1.22
N LEU A 417 19.69 1.16 1.51
CA LEU A 417 19.91 2.33 0.65
C LEU A 417 21.08 3.19 1.16
N GLY A 418 21.79 3.83 0.24
CA GLY A 418 22.85 4.79 0.56
C GLY A 418 22.33 6.13 1.13
N GLU A 419 23.26 6.96 1.61
CA GLU A 419 22.93 8.29 2.14
C GLU A 419 22.30 9.19 1.06
N GLY A 420 21.30 9.99 1.44
CA GLY A 420 20.59 10.90 0.54
C GLY A 420 19.51 10.25 -0.33
N ALA A 421 19.42 8.91 -0.38
CA ALA A 421 18.37 8.21 -1.11
C ALA A 421 16.98 8.41 -0.48
N PHE A 422 15.97 8.67 -1.32
CA PHE A 422 14.58 8.73 -0.91
C PHE A 422 13.84 7.46 -1.31
N ILE A 423 12.88 7.03 -0.49
CA ILE A 423 12.05 5.86 -0.77
C ILE A 423 10.62 6.07 -0.30
N ALA A 424 9.67 5.88 -1.22
CA ALA A 424 8.24 5.81 -0.94
C ALA A 424 7.82 4.34 -0.92
N HIS A 425 7.54 3.77 0.27
CA HIS A 425 7.36 2.31 0.42
C HIS A 425 6.29 1.88 1.43
N LYS A 426 5.96 0.58 1.43
CA LYS A 426 5.06 -0.04 2.40
C LYS A 426 5.47 -1.49 2.74
N THR A 427 5.93 -1.68 3.98
CA THR A 427 6.24 -3.00 4.54
C THR A 427 4.99 -3.86 4.81
N GLY A 428 5.16 -5.18 4.83
CA GLY A 428 4.19 -6.15 5.33
C GLY A 428 4.89 -7.28 6.07
N ASN A 429 4.39 -7.65 7.25
CA ASN A 429 4.98 -8.70 8.08
C ASN A 429 3.88 -9.49 8.81
N ILE A 430 3.92 -10.81 8.69
CA ILE A 430 3.19 -11.82 9.47
C ILE A 430 4.09 -13.06 9.59
N ASP A 431 3.73 -14.04 10.42
CA ASP A 431 4.53 -15.23 10.72
C ASP A 431 5.02 -16.00 9.47
N THR A 432 4.23 -15.98 8.38
CA THR A 432 4.49 -16.72 7.13
C THR A 432 5.15 -15.89 6.02
N VAL A 433 5.26 -14.56 6.15
CA VAL A 433 5.90 -13.68 5.15
C VAL A 433 6.45 -12.39 5.76
N SER A 434 7.63 -11.98 5.30
CA SER A 434 8.08 -10.60 5.42
C SER A 434 8.24 -9.99 4.03
N GLY A 435 8.03 -8.69 3.87
CA GLY A 435 8.10 -8.05 2.55
C GLY A 435 7.94 -6.53 2.57
N ASP A 436 8.32 -5.91 1.46
CA ASP A 436 8.26 -4.47 1.26
C ASP A 436 8.21 -4.15 -0.25
N ILE A 437 7.63 -3.00 -0.58
CA ILE A 437 7.44 -2.50 -1.95
C ILE A 437 7.76 -1.01 -1.95
N GLY A 438 8.71 -0.56 -2.78
CA GLY A 438 9.16 0.82 -2.80
C GLY A 438 9.51 1.38 -4.18
N LEU A 439 9.22 2.67 -4.36
CA LEU A 439 9.83 3.55 -5.36
C LEU A 439 11.03 4.24 -4.73
N VAL A 440 12.21 4.10 -5.35
CA VAL A 440 13.48 4.67 -4.88
C VAL A 440 13.96 5.76 -5.83
N ASP A 441 14.39 6.88 -5.24
CA ASP A 441 15.12 7.97 -5.89
C ASP A 441 16.54 8.02 -5.31
N MET A 442 17.57 7.84 -6.15
CA MET A 442 18.97 7.90 -5.74
C MET A 442 19.57 9.30 -5.95
N PRO A 443 20.61 9.71 -5.18
CA PRO A 443 21.25 11.02 -5.34
C PRO A 443 21.89 11.28 -6.71
N ASN A 444 22.28 10.22 -7.43
CA ASN A 444 22.81 10.29 -8.80
C ASN A 444 21.72 10.48 -9.87
N GLY A 445 20.45 10.61 -9.48
CA GLY A 445 19.30 10.79 -10.37
C GLY A 445 18.63 9.50 -10.82
N LYS A 446 19.18 8.32 -10.49
CA LYS A 446 18.59 7.02 -10.83
C LYS A 446 17.26 6.83 -10.13
N ARG A 447 16.24 6.34 -10.87
CA ARG A 447 14.94 5.95 -10.31
C ARG A 447 14.61 4.48 -10.60
N TYR A 448 14.16 3.74 -9.58
CA TYR A 448 13.74 2.35 -9.75
C TYR A 448 12.58 1.96 -8.82
N LEU A 449 11.85 0.91 -9.20
CA LEU A 449 10.82 0.26 -8.40
C LEU A 449 11.24 -1.15 -8.00
N VAL A 450 11.10 -1.51 -6.73
CA VAL A 450 11.39 -2.87 -6.25
C VAL A 450 10.30 -3.37 -5.30
N GLY A 451 9.83 -4.60 -5.54
CA GLY A 451 8.97 -5.35 -4.63
C GLY A 451 9.66 -6.66 -4.23
N VAL A 452 9.78 -6.89 -2.93
CA VAL A 452 10.37 -8.12 -2.36
C VAL A 452 9.38 -8.70 -1.35
N LEU A 453 8.95 -9.94 -1.58
CA LEU A 453 8.09 -10.70 -0.67
C LEU A 453 8.75 -12.05 -0.38
N VAL A 454 9.12 -12.32 0.87
CA VAL A 454 9.83 -13.54 1.28
C VAL A 454 8.94 -14.39 2.17
N GLN A 455 8.44 -15.51 1.62
CA GLN A 455 7.76 -16.51 2.43
C GLN A 455 8.75 -17.22 3.35
N ARG A 456 8.31 -17.54 4.57
CA ARG A 456 9.14 -18.09 5.64
C ARG A 456 8.31 -18.96 6.59
N GLU A 457 8.98 -19.64 7.51
CA GLU A 457 8.36 -20.39 8.60
C GLU A 457 8.48 -19.58 9.91
N ALA A 458 7.42 -19.54 10.72
CA ALA A 458 7.44 -19.11 12.12
C ALA A 458 8.24 -17.82 12.45
N ASP A 459 7.98 -16.72 11.73
CA ASP A 459 8.60 -15.40 11.92
C ASP A 459 10.15 -15.39 11.74
N ASP A 460 10.71 -16.29 10.92
CA ASP A 460 12.17 -16.37 10.69
C ASP A 460 12.79 -14.99 10.33
N PRO A 461 13.75 -14.47 11.13
CA PRO A 461 14.38 -13.17 10.89
C PRO A 461 15.34 -13.17 9.70
N GLN A 462 15.76 -14.34 9.18
CA GLN A 462 16.55 -14.40 7.94
C GLN A 462 15.77 -13.84 6.75
N ALA A 463 14.44 -13.87 6.78
CA ALA A 463 13.60 -13.28 5.73
C ALA A 463 13.76 -11.75 5.65
N GLU A 464 13.79 -11.05 6.79
CA GLU A 464 14.05 -9.61 6.80
C GLU A 464 15.48 -9.30 6.34
N GLU A 465 16.43 -10.13 6.76
CA GLU A 465 17.85 -9.97 6.43
C GLU A 465 18.10 -10.15 4.93
N LEU A 466 17.47 -11.15 4.31
CA LEU A 466 17.47 -11.33 2.85
C LEU A 466 16.90 -10.10 2.14
N ILE A 467 15.82 -9.48 2.63
CA ILE A 467 15.27 -8.25 2.04
C ILE A 467 16.27 -7.08 2.13
N ARG A 468 16.97 -6.93 3.26
CA ARG A 468 18.02 -5.90 3.45
C ARG A 468 19.18 -6.11 2.48
N GLN A 469 19.68 -7.34 2.37
CA GLN A 469 20.79 -7.69 1.49
C GLN A 469 20.42 -7.50 0.02
N ILE A 470 19.23 -7.93 -0.40
CA ILE A 470 18.70 -7.69 -1.75
C ILE A 470 18.65 -6.18 -2.06
N SER A 471 18.13 -5.36 -1.13
CA SER A 471 18.07 -3.91 -1.31
C SER A 471 19.47 -3.29 -1.47
N SER A 472 20.43 -3.72 -0.64
CA SER A 472 21.83 -3.28 -0.70
C SER A 472 22.50 -3.65 -2.03
N THR A 473 22.31 -4.89 -2.51
CA THR A 473 22.85 -5.35 -3.79
C THR A 473 22.26 -4.57 -4.98
N ILE A 474 20.96 -4.27 -4.96
CA ILE A 474 20.29 -3.46 -5.99
C ILE A 474 20.81 -2.02 -5.98
N TYR A 475 20.95 -1.41 -4.79
CA TYR A 475 21.46 -0.05 -4.66
C TYR A 475 22.91 0.06 -5.17
N GLN A 476 23.79 -0.86 -4.73
CA GLN A 476 25.20 -0.91 -5.14
C GLN A 476 25.38 -1.14 -6.65
N TYR A 477 24.51 -1.95 -7.28
CA TYR A 477 24.53 -2.16 -8.73
C TYR A 477 24.26 -0.85 -9.49
N PHE A 478 23.22 -0.10 -9.10
CA PHE A 478 22.89 1.17 -9.74
C PHE A 478 23.85 2.31 -9.41
N ASP A 479 24.48 2.29 -8.23
CA ASP A 479 25.49 3.28 -7.85
C ASP A 479 26.75 3.07 -8.70
N SER A 480 27.24 1.83 -8.73
CA SER A 480 28.43 1.41 -9.50
C SER A 480 28.28 1.66 -11.01
N SER A 481 27.09 1.46 -11.58
CA SER A 481 26.83 1.65 -13.01
C SER A 481 26.89 3.10 -13.49
N THR A 482 27.00 4.08 -12.57
CA THR A 482 27.16 5.49 -12.90
C THR A 482 28.60 6.00 -12.93
N ASN A 483 29.59 5.17 -12.59
CA ASN A 483 31.00 5.50 -12.83
C ASN A 483 31.33 5.31 -14.32
N PRO A 484 31.78 6.34 -15.05
CA PRO A 484 32.34 6.15 -16.38
C PRO A 484 33.59 5.28 -16.26
N VAL A 485 33.68 4.23 -17.08
CA VAL A 485 34.94 3.51 -17.27
C VAL A 485 35.96 4.54 -17.77
N PRO A 486 37.10 4.75 -17.10
CA PRO A 486 38.15 5.63 -17.63
C PRO A 486 38.60 5.07 -18.97
N ASN A 487 38.44 5.83 -20.06
CA ASN A 487 38.82 5.38 -21.40
C ASN A 487 40.27 4.89 -21.38
N SER A 488 40.46 3.59 -21.58
CA SER A 488 41.77 2.95 -21.68
C SER A 488 42.39 3.21 -23.07
N ASP A 489 42.47 4.49 -23.42
CA ASP A 489 43.00 5.01 -24.68
C ASP A 489 44.13 6.03 -24.42
N SER A 490 44.90 5.76 -23.37
CA SER A 490 46.22 6.34 -23.18
C SER A 490 47.20 5.67 -24.15
N SER A 491 47.14 6.06 -25.42
CA SER A 491 48.22 5.81 -26.36
C SER A 491 49.54 6.29 -25.75
N PRO A 492 50.62 5.50 -25.76
CA PRO A 492 51.90 5.93 -25.20
C PRO A 492 52.41 7.14 -25.98
N ALA A 493 52.87 8.17 -25.26
CA ALA A 493 53.54 9.30 -25.88
C ALA A 493 54.84 8.82 -26.58
N PRO A 494 55.16 9.33 -27.78
CA PRO A 494 56.41 8.98 -28.45
C PRO A 494 57.61 9.53 -27.67
N ASP A 495 58.71 8.78 -27.62
CA ASP A 495 59.91 9.14 -26.89
C ASP A 495 60.51 10.49 -27.34
N GLU A 496 60.86 11.35 -26.38
CA GLU A 496 61.66 12.55 -26.67
C GLU A 496 63.09 12.14 -27.04
N VAL A 497 63.43 12.28 -28.33
CA VAL A 497 64.79 12.14 -28.81
C VAL A 497 65.65 13.28 -28.27
N GLN A 498 66.44 13.01 -27.23
CA GLN A 498 67.46 13.93 -26.76
C GLN A 498 68.51 14.14 -27.86
N SER A 499 68.48 15.33 -28.46
CA SER A 499 69.56 15.82 -29.31
C SER A 499 70.75 16.22 -28.42
N GLN A 500 71.84 15.48 -28.55
CA GLN A 500 73.16 16.01 -28.21
C GLN A 500 73.63 16.87 -29.40
N ASP A 501 74.01 18.11 -29.14
CA ASP A 501 74.79 18.95 -30.05
C ASP A 501 75.75 19.79 -29.20
N ASP A 502 77.03 19.80 -29.57
CA ASP A 502 78.10 20.47 -28.83
C ASP A 502 78.12 21.98 -29.09
N GLN A 503 78.44 22.78 -28.07
CA GLN A 503 79.52 23.79 -28.18
C GLN A 503 79.92 24.49 -26.87
N GLN A 504 81.25 24.68 -26.74
CA GLN A 504 82.03 25.49 -25.78
C GLN A 504 82.20 24.93 -24.37
#